data_AF-A0A964EBB2-F1
#
_entry.id   AF-A0A964EBB2-F1
#
_cell.length_a   1.000
_cell.length_b   1.000
_cell.length_c   1.000
_cell.angle_alpha   90.00
_cell.angle_beta   90.00
_cell.angle_gamma   90.00
#
_symmetry.space_group_name_H-M   'P 1'
#
loop_
_entity.id
_entity.type
_entity.pdbx_description
1 polymer ?
#
loop_
_entity_poly.entity_id
_entity_poly.type
_entity_poly.pdbx_seq_one_letter_code
_entity_poly.pdbx_strand_id
1 'polypeptide(L)'
;MMIYLRHYVYALIPLLLLMTSCGGGDPTDPGNGPRIRPEVVTSNSAGELNTTFDVEWTDNTVVLDETAVREIEVDTNTQTYYLPDNISEAKNLKAGDVVVFTGVTFRKVKSVSVEDGDIAIETEDALLTDAIKNGKVEWEFKPDFESAPPPEITIGDEIIPAGKMIYNPARSFDFKLSKYDFSFEVGCEKPDQLSVSVTGKDPAGLTEYKVTGEVSEFTGKGSFQILDQELQSFEYVINDVNATLRKEMTVGSDILSTPELPVTLFQFPFLVGPLPMKLKFPLVFAAAMQLPLGGKVTIGTTTDYEVDIGYRFTPPDKFNLIFNKKFVSQEADSIRIVPNAAGFAEYAIAFPRVEWSFLGYDKIAYYIQLAYLLRGSYSQNDLAGNTCEQGVRTFAGVGGFFLNLFDVIERGWDVQLFVIDDVFYEEGCD
;
A
#
# COMPACT_ATOMS: atom_id res chain seq x y z
N MET A 1 7.60 12.39 14.88
CA MET A 1 8.74 11.46 15.12
C MET A 1 8.72 10.21 14.21
N MET A 2 7.70 10.00 13.37
CA MET A 2 7.65 8.95 12.33
C MET A 2 8.55 9.21 11.10
N ILE A 3 9.03 10.45 10.93
CA ILE A 3 9.80 10.89 9.74
C ILE A 3 11.25 10.35 9.73
N TYR A 4 11.77 9.89 10.87
CA TYR A 4 13.17 9.46 10.97
C TYR A 4 13.42 7.97 10.66
N LEU A 5 12.39 7.12 10.62
CA LEU A 5 12.59 5.70 10.28
C LEU A 5 12.97 5.49 8.80
N ARG A 6 12.56 6.41 7.90
CA ARG A 6 12.95 6.37 6.47
C ARG A 6 14.39 6.79 6.18
N HIS A 7 15.08 7.48 7.11
CA HIS A 7 16.35 8.14 6.81
C HIS A 7 17.61 7.40 7.31
N TYR A 8 17.47 6.28 8.03
CA TYR A 8 18.62 5.58 8.63
C TYR A 8 19.09 4.30 7.90
N VAL A 9 18.48 3.90 6.78
CA VAL A 9 18.80 2.63 6.09
C VAL A 9 19.79 2.77 4.91
N TYR A 10 20.21 3.98 4.53
CA TYR A 10 21.10 4.18 3.36
C TYR A 10 22.60 4.37 3.63
N ALA A 11 23.09 4.07 4.83
CA ALA A 11 24.52 4.20 5.14
C ALA A 11 25.19 2.83 5.36
N LEU A 12 26.16 2.52 4.47
CA LEU A 12 27.22 1.51 4.56
C LEU A 12 26.88 0.03 4.27
N ILE A 13 26.91 -0.33 2.99
CA ILE A 13 27.53 -1.59 2.54
C ILE A 13 28.38 -1.31 1.29
N PRO A 14 29.72 -1.30 1.39
CA PRO A 14 30.59 -1.50 0.24
C PRO A 14 30.98 -2.98 0.21
N LEU A 15 30.35 -3.82 -0.62
CA LEU A 15 30.93 -5.14 -0.86
C LEU A 15 30.58 -5.74 -2.22
N LEU A 16 31.56 -5.59 -3.11
CA LEU A 16 32.14 -6.62 -3.98
C LEU A 16 31.17 -7.46 -4.83
N LEU A 17 31.03 -7.00 -6.07
CA LEU A 17 30.80 -7.83 -7.25
C LEU A 17 31.86 -8.95 -7.32
N LEU A 18 31.41 -10.21 -7.27
CA LEU A 18 32.08 -11.31 -7.97
C LEU A 18 31.04 -12.11 -8.74
N MET A 19 31.15 -12.00 -10.06
CA MET A 19 30.41 -12.76 -11.04
C MET A 19 30.87 -14.21 -11.08
N THR A 20 29.92 -15.14 -11.03
CA THR A 20 30.00 -16.41 -11.77
C THR A 20 28.58 -16.82 -12.19
N SER A 21 28.19 -16.46 -13.41
CA SER A 21 27.12 -17.14 -14.15
C SER A 21 27.74 -17.76 -15.39
N CYS A 22 27.71 -19.09 -15.45
CA CYS A 22 27.99 -19.86 -16.66
C CYS A 22 26.63 -20.31 -17.21
N GLY A 23 26.19 -19.68 -18.29
CA GLY A 23 25.04 -20.09 -19.09
C GLY A 23 25.02 -19.26 -20.37
N GLY A 24 25.60 -19.80 -21.45
CA GLY A 24 25.79 -19.10 -22.71
C GLY A 24 24.48 -18.83 -23.44
N GLY A 25 24.00 -17.59 -23.34
CA GLY A 25 23.10 -16.94 -24.29
C GLY A 25 23.79 -15.68 -24.81
N ASP A 26 23.68 -15.42 -26.10
CA ASP A 26 24.30 -14.27 -26.79
C ASP A 26 23.77 -12.95 -26.20
N PRO A 27 24.60 -12.07 -25.61
CA PRO A 27 24.13 -10.89 -24.87
C PRO A 27 23.81 -9.67 -25.75
N THR A 28 23.71 -9.84 -27.08
CA THR A 28 23.46 -8.74 -28.02
C THR A 28 22.07 -8.70 -28.64
N ASP A 29 21.20 -9.66 -28.34
CA ASP A 29 19.79 -9.55 -28.67
C ASP A 29 19.04 -9.24 -27.37
N PRO A 30 18.59 -8.00 -27.13
CA PRO A 30 17.61 -7.73 -26.07
C PRO A 30 16.31 -8.39 -26.52
N GLY A 31 16.29 -9.72 -26.45
CA GLY A 31 15.31 -10.56 -27.12
C GLY A 31 13.92 -10.17 -26.68
N ASN A 32 13.05 -9.95 -27.66
CA ASN A 32 11.62 -9.73 -27.47
C ASN A 32 11.12 -10.67 -26.37
N GLY A 33 10.53 -10.08 -25.33
CA GLY A 33 9.87 -10.85 -24.30
C GLY A 33 8.72 -11.67 -24.91
N PRO A 34 8.23 -12.71 -24.21
CA PRO A 34 7.02 -13.37 -24.65
C PRO A 34 5.89 -12.33 -24.79
N ARG A 35 5.29 -12.24 -25.97
CA ARG A 35 4.07 -11.46 -26.19
C ARG A 35 2.95 -12.13 -25.38
N ILE A 36 2.35 -11.38 -24.47
CA ILE A 36 1.24 -11.87 -23.63
C ILE A 36 0.02 -10.99 -23.85
N ARG A 37 -1.17 -11.56 -23.67
CA ARG A 37 -2.38 -10.74 -23.61
C ARG A 37 -2.44 -10.04 -22.27
N PRO A 38 -2.65 -8.72 -22.22
CA PRO A 38 -2.79 -8.02 -20.96
C PRO A 38 -4.06 -8.48 -20.24
N GLU A 39 -4.03 -8.45 -18.92
CA GLU A 39 -5.23 -8.63 -18.12
C GLU A 39 -6.14 -7.40 -18.28
N VAL A 40 -7.39 -7.63 -18.69
CA VAL A 40 -8.38 -6.57 -18.92
C VAL A 40 -9.39 -6.57 -17.78
N VAL A 41 -9.44 -5.46 -17.05
CA VAL A 41 -10.52 -5.22 -16.09
C VAL A 41 -11.80 -4.95 -16.86
N THR A 42 -12.75 -5.86 -16.76
CA THR A 42 -14.05 -5.79 -17.48
C THR A 42 -15.24 -5.74 -16.53
N SER A 43 -15.02 -5.88 -15.23
CA SER A 43 -16.06 -5.83 -14.21
C SER A 43 -15.51 -5.29 -12.90
N ASN A 44 -16.37 -4.64 -12.13
CA ASN A 44 -16.02 -4.10 -10.82
C ASN A 44 -16.08 -5.22 -9.80
N SER A 45 -14.94 -5.53 -9.20
CA SER A 45 -14.82 -6.51 -8.11
C SER A 45 -14.87 -5.87 -6.72
N ALA A 46 -14.80 -4.53 -6.64
CA ALA A 46 -14.63 -3.76 -5.40
C ALA A 46 -15.91 -3.59 -4.53
N GLY A 47 -16.94 -4.44 -4.72
CA GLY A 47 -18.24 -4.25 -4.07
C GLY A 47 -19.10 -3.17 -4.74
N GLU A 48 -19.81 -2.38 -3.95
CA GLU A 48 -20.58 -1.24 -4.47
C GLU A 48 -19.63 -0.15 -4.95
N LEU A 49 -19.72 0.19 -6.24
CA LEU A 49 -18.92 1.23 -6.85
C LEU A 49 -19.80 2.22 -7.60
N ASN A 50 -19.73 3.49 -7.20
CA ASN A 50 -20.31 4.61 -7.92
C ASN A 50 -19.19 5.43 -8.56
N THR A 51 -19.32 5.75 -9.85
CA THR A 51 -18.31 6.52 -10.57
C THR A 51 -18.94 7.68 -11.33
N THR A 52 -18.18 8.77 -11.42
CA THR A 52 -18.43 9.87 -12.35
C THR A 52 -17.19 10.01 -13.22
N PHE A 53 -17.37 9.96 -14.52
CA PHE A 53 -16.30 10.14 -15.50
C PHE A 53 -16.77 11.14 -16.56
N ASP A 54 -16.52 12.42 -16.31
CA ASP A 54 -16.83 13.52 -17.21
C ASP A 54 -15.52 14.15 -17.69
N VAL A 55 -15.07 13.73 -18.87
CA VAL A 55 -13.72 14.02 -19.38
C VAL A 55 -13.78 14.44 -20.85
N GLU A 56 -13.15 15.58 -21.15
CA GLU A 56 -12.73 16.00 -22.47
C GLU A 56 -11.26 15.56 -22.66
N TRP A 57 -11.05 14.63 -23.59
CA TRP A 57 -9.71 14.19 -23.98
C TRP A 57 -8.97 15.28 -24.77
N THR A 58 -7.64 15.25 -24.73
CA THR A 58 -6.80 16.06 -25.62
C THR A 58 -6.88 15.57 -27.07
N ASP A 59 -6.55 16.44 -28.04
CA ASP A 59 -6.59 16.10 -29.47
C ASP A 59 -5.59 14.99 -29.87
N ASN A 60 -4.55 14.77 -29.06
CA ASN A 60 -3.54 13.72 -29.23
C ASN A 60 -3.84 12.45 -28.42
N THR A 61 -5.02 12.33 -27.82
CA THR A 61 -5.43 11.13 -27.09
C THR A 61 -6.31 10.22 -27.96
N VAL A 62 -5.94 8.94 -28.01
CA VAL A 62 -6.71 7.87 -28.65
C VAL A 62 -7.18 6.90 -27.58
N VAL A 63 -8.50 6.68 -27.51
CA VAL A 63 -9.09 5.70 -26.58
C VAL A 63 -9.41 4.43 -27.36
N LEU A 64 -8.80 3.32 -26.95
CA LEU A 64 -9.12 1.99 -27.48
C LEU A 64 -10.15 1.35 -26.55
N ASP A 65 -11.28 0.92 -27.11
CA ASP A 65 -12.35 0.30 -26.35
C ASP A 65 -12.00 -1.12 -25.89
N GLU A 66 -12.86 -1.72 -25.07
CA GLU A 66 -12.65 -3.09 -24.58
C GLU A 66 -12.56 -4.14 -25.69
N THR A 67 -13.17 -3.92 -26.85
CA THR A 67 -13.15 -4.88 -27.96
C THR A 67 -11.78 -4.87 -28.62
N ALA A 68 -11.27 -3.68 -28.94
CA ALA A 68 -9.93 -3.49 -29.49
C ALA A 68 -8.85 -4.02 -28.53
N VAL A 69 -8.98 -3.71 -27.23
CA VAL A 69 -8.00 -4.11 -26.21
C VAL A 69 -7.91 -5.64 -26.02
N ARG A 70 -8.99 -6.39 -26.25
CA ARG A 70 -8.96 -7.87 -26.16
C ARG A 70 -8.12 -8.55 -27.24
N GLU A 71 -7.82 -7.84 -28.33
CA GLU A 71 -7.03 -8.35 -29.45
C GLU A 71 -5.54 -7.98 -29.35
N ILE A 72 -5.14 -7.15 -28.38
CA ILE A 72 -3.75 -6.70 -28.27
C ILE A 72 -2.88 -7.70 -27.51
N GLU A 73 -1.59 -7.65 -27.80
CA GLU A 73 -0.55 -8.31 -27.02
C GLU A 73 0.45 -7.27 -26.50
N VAL A 74 1.17 -7.59 -25.42
CA VAL A 74 2.18 -6.71 -24.83
C VAL A 74 3.46 -7.50 -24.56
N ASP A 75 4.60 -6.89 -24.87
CA ASP A 75 5.90 -7.27 -24.32
C ASP A 75 6.20 -6.37 -23.11
N THR A 76 6.12 -6.94 -21.91
CA THR A 76 6.29 -6.21 -20.65
C THR A 76 7.73 -5.76 -20.40
N ASN A 77 8.72 -6.36 -21.07
CA ASN A 77 10.12 -5.98 -20.92
C ASN A 77 10.40 -4.66 -21.64
N THR A 78 9.82 -4.51 -22.84
CA THR A 78 10.00 -3.33 -23.69
C THR A 78 8.86 -2.32 -23.58
N GLN A 79 7.76 -2.68 -22.92
CA GLN A 79 6.52 -1.89 -22.86
C GLN A 79 5.96 -1.59 -24.26
N THR A 80 6.09 -2.58 -25.16
CA THR A 80 5.60 -2.52 -26.55
C THR A 80 4.27 -3.24 -26.65
N TYR A 81 3.25 -2.57 -27.18
CA TYR A 81 1.94 -3.16 -27.46
C TYR A 81 1.83 -3.46 -28.95
N TYR A 82 1.28 -4.63 -29.27
CA TYR A 82 1.06 -5.11 -30.62
C TYR A 82 -0.44 -5.11 -30.90
N LEU A 83 -0.86 -4.32 -31.88
CA LEU A 83 -2.25 -4.11 -32.26
C LEU A 83 -2.47 -4.62 -33.67
N PRO A 84 -3.45 -5.49 -33.93
CA PRO A 84 -3.69 -5.94 -35.28
C PRO A 84 -4.12 -4.77 -36.19
N ASP A 85 -3.75 -4.83 -37.48
CA ASP A 85 -4.04 -3.76 -38.46
C ASP A 85 -5.56 -3.58 -38.75
N ASN A 86 -6.44 -4.38 -38.15
CA ASN A 86 -7.88 -4.15 -38.19
C ASN A 86 -8.35 -3.03 -37.22
N ILE A 87 -7.53 -2.64 -36.23
CA ILE A 87 -7.86 -1.57 -35.27
C ILE A 87 -7.60 -0.21 -35.93
N SER A 88 -8.67 0.43 -36.41
CA SER A 88 -8.59 1.64 -37.22
C SER A 88 -8.02 2.85 -36.47
N GLU A 89 -8.31 2.92 -35.18
CA GLU A 89 -7.91 3.95 -34.23
C GLU A 89 -6.38 3.96 -34.05
N ALA A 90 -5.75 2.79 -34.14
CA ALA A 90 -4.31 2.62 -33.97
C ALA A 90 -3.49 3.09 -35.20
N LYS A 91 -4.08 3.13 -36.39
CA LYS A 91 -3.35 3.41 -37.65
C LYS A 91 -2.77 4.82 -37.73
N ASN A 92 -3.36 5.77 -36.99
CA ASN A 92 -2.94 7.17 -37.00
C ASN A 92 -2.08 7.55 -35.80
N LEU A 93 -1.75 6.59 -34.93
CA LEU A 93 -0.88 6.83 -33.80
C LEU A 93 0.50 7.25 -34.27
N LYS A 94 1.07 8.23 -33.56
CA LYS A 94 2.43 8.72 -33.74
C LYS A 94 3.07 8.99 -32.38
N ALA A 95 4.39 9.13 -32.38
CA ALA A 95 5.12 9.53 -31.19
C ALA A 95 4.53 10.82 -30.58
N GLY A 96 4.34 10.82 -29.25
CA GLY A 96 3.72 11.90 -28.48
C GLY A 96 2.21 11.80 -28.31
N ASP A 97 1.52 10.93 -29.05
CA ASP A 97 0.11 10.63 -28.77
C ASP A 97 -0.01 9.86 -27.45
N VAL A 98 -1.16 9.98 -26.78
CA VAL A 98 -1.49 9.19 -25.59
C VAL A 98 -2.52 8.14 -25.98
N VAL A 99 -2.28 6.89 -25.60
CA VAL A 99 -3.22 5.79 -25.82
C VAL A 99 -3.82 5.36 -24.49
N VAL A 100 -5.14 5.37 -24.40
CA VAL A 100 -5.89 4.81 -23.28
C VAL A 100 -6.39 3.42 -23.70
N PHE A 101 -5.76 2.39 -23.15
CA PHE A 101 -6.20 1.00 -23.32
C PHE A 101 -7.24 0.71 -22.25
N THR A 102 -8.52 0.83 -22.61
CA THR A 102 -9.65 0.63 -21.68
C THR A 102 -9.49 -0.66 -20.87
N GLY A 103 -9.50 -0.55 -19.54
CA GLY A 103 -9.37 -1.71 -18.66
C GLY A 103 -7.96 -2.26 -18.46
N VAL A 104 -6.94 -1.72 -19.13
CA VAL A 104 -5.54 -2.19 -19.02
C VAL A 104 -4.61 -1.12 -18.47
N THR A 105 -4.42 -0.01 -19.18
CA THR A 105 -3.57 1.11 -18.76
C THR A 105 -3.74 2.34 -19.66
N PHE A 106 -2.97 3.41 -19.44
CA PHE A 106 -2.81 4.51 -20.38
C PHE A 106 -1.32 4.85 -20.51
N ARG A 107 -0.84 5.10 -21.72
CA ARG A 107 0.58 5.25 -22.02
C ARG A 107 0.83 6.30 -23.08
N LYS A 108 2.04 6.87 -23.09
CA LYS A 108 2.49 7.80 -24.12
C LYS A 108 3.23 7.03 -25.20
N VAL A 109 2.90 7.27 -26.46
CA VAL A 109 3.55 6.61 -27.60
C VAL A 109 4.94 7.20 -27.77
N LYS A 110 5.95 6.36 -27.64
CA LYS A 110 7.35 6.72 -27.89
C LYS A 110 7.70 6.52 -29.35
N SER A 111 7.28 5.40 -29.94
CA SER A 111 7.48 5.10 -31.36
C SER A 111 6.36 4.18 -31.89
N VAL A 112 6.16 4.19 -33.21
CA VAL A 112 5.21 3.32 -33.91
C VAL A 112 5.93 2.65 -35.07
N SER A 113 5.86 1.33 -35.16
CA SER A 113 6.39 0.49 -36.22
C SER A 113 5.34 -0.53 -36.69
N VAL A 114 5.68 -1.29 -37.73
CA VAL A 114 4.89 -2.44 -38.17
C VAL A 114 5.78 -3.67 -38.07
N GLU A 115 5.34 -4.66 -37.30
CA GLU A 115 6.06 -5.90 -37.03
C GLU A 115 5.12 -7.08 -37.21
N ASP A 116 5.49 -8.02 -38.08
CA ASP A 116 4.69 -9.22 -38.37
C ASP A 116 3.23 -8.95 -38.83
N GLY A 117 2.95 -7.75 -39.32
CA GLY A 117 1.61 -7.31 -39.74
C GLY A 117 0.80 -6.61 -38.66
N ASP A 118 1.33 -6.52 -37.43
CA ASP A 118 0.76 -5.75 -36.34
C ASP A 118 1.38 -4.35 -36.27
N ILE A 119 0.61 -3.39 -35.76
CA ILE A 119 1.08 -2.06 -35.37
C ILE A 119 1.73 -2.22 -34.00
N ALA A 120 3.06 -2.12 -33.96
CA ALA A 120 3.83 -2.17 -32.73
C ALA A 120 4.02 -0.74 -32.20
N ILE A 121 3.56 -0.49 -30.98
CA ILE A 121 3.70 0.80 -30.30
C ILE A 121 4.57 0.65 -29.05
N GLU A 122 5.78 1.21 -29.11
CA GLU A 122 6.65 1.32 -27.95
C GLU A 122 6.14 2.48 -27.09
N THR A 123 6.05 2.28 -25.78
CA THR A 123 5.42 3.27 -24.89
C THR A 123 6.25 3.65 -23.68
N GLU A 124 5.95 4.82 -23.13
CA GLU A 124 6.47 5.30 -21.84
C GLU A 124 5.32 5.75 -20.92
N ASP A 125 5.67 6.08 -19.67
CA ASP A 125 4.72 6.56 -18.67
C ASP A 125 4.06 7.85 -19.16
N ALA A 126 2.73 7.89 -19.17
CA ALA A 126 1.95 9.08 -19.48
C ALA A 126 1.50 9.80 -18.21
N LEU A 127 1.34 11.11 -18.32
CA LEU A 127 0.62 11.91 -17.33
C LEU A 127 -0.88 11.83 -17.62
N LEU A 128 -1.72 11.89 -16.58
CA LEU A 128 -3.16 12.07 -16.78
C LEU A 128 -3.48 13.41 -17.43
N THR A 129 -2.67 14.43 -17.15
CA THR A 129 -2.77 15.77 -17.76
C THR A 129 -2.35 15.79 -19.24
N ASP A 130 -1.55 14.83 -19.71
CA ASP A 130 -1.27 14.68 -21.16
C ASP A 130 -2.51 14.13 -21.90
N ALA A 131 -3.33 13.34 -21.20
CA ALA A 131 -4.51 12.68 -21.77
C ALA A 131 -5.77 13.55 -21.68
N ILE A 132 -5.97 14.16 -20.52
CA ILE A 132 -7.21 14.85 -20.15
C ILE A 132 -7.00 16.35 -20.28
N LYS A 133 -7.80 16.99 -21.14
CA LYS A 133 -7.80 18.44 -21.27
C LYS A 133 -8.61 19.08 -20.15
N ASN A 134 -9.85 18.63 -19.98
CA ASN A 134 -10.75 19.08 -18.92
C ASN A 134 -11.46 17.85 -18.38
N GLY A 135 -11.66 17.77 -17.07
CA GLY A 135 -12.51 16.72 -16.56
C GLY A 135 -12.65 16.67 -15.06
N LYS A 136 -13.70 15.97 -14.65
CA LYS A 136 -13.98 15.60 -13.28
C LYS A 136 -14.13 14.10 -13.22
N VAL A 137 -13.28 13.48 -12.41
CA VAL A 137 -13.31 12.04 -12.17
C VAL A 137 -13.56 11.82 -10.69
N GLU A 138 -14.58 11.04 -10.38
CA GLU A 138 -14.96 10.69 -9.01
C GLU A 138 -15.24 9.20 -8.92
N TRP A 139 -14.87 8.62 -7.79
CA TRP A 139 -15.24 7.25 -7.44
C TRP A 139 -15.58 7.18 -5.97
N GLU A 140 -16.58 6.37 -5.66
CA GLU A 140 -17.00 6.02 -4.32
C GLU A 140 -17.14 4.51 -4.27
N PHE A 141 -16.39 3.88 -3.36
CA PHE A 141 -16.41 2.43 -3.18
C PHE A 141 -16.81 2.09 -1.75
N LYS A 142 -17.51 0.97 -1.62
CA LYS A 142 -17.75 0.28 -0.35
C LYS A 142 -17.26 -1.16 -0.54
N PRO A 143 -16.14 -1.55 0.09
CA PRO A 143 -15.54 -2.85 -0.15
C PRO A 143 -16.49 -3.94 0.33
N ASP A 144 -16.73 -4.93 -0.52
CA ASP A 144 -17.44 -6.15 -0.17
C ASP A 144 -16.39 -7.19 0.26
N PHE A 145 -16.25 -7.39 1.57
CA PHE A 145 -15.31 -8.36 2.11
C PHE A 145 -15.77 -9.81 1.89
N GLU A 146 -17.04 -10.06 1.58
CA GLU A 146 -17.59 -11.40 1.30
C GLU A 146 -17.07 -11.94 -0.03
N SER A 147 -17.11 -11.09 -1.06
CA SER A 147 -16.79 -11.45 -2.44
C SER A 147 -15.36 -11.13 -2.84
N ALA A 148 -14.57 -10.60 -1.89
CA ALA A 148 -13.21 -10.19 -2.12
C ALA A 148 -12.33 -11.34 -2.66
N PRO A 149 -11.49 -11.06 -3.67
CA PRO A 149 -10.51 -12.04 -4.10
C PRO A 149 -9.56 -12.35 -2.93
N PRO A 150 -8.95 -13.54 -2.96
CA PRO A 150 -7.99 -13.92 -1.94
C PRO A 150 -6.83 -12.91 -1.78
N PRO A 151 -6.23 -12.83 -0.59
CA PRO A 151 -4.98 -12.11 -0.41
C PRO A 151 -3.91 -12.54 -1.40
N GLU A 152 -3.11 -11.58 -1.83
CA GLU A 152 -1.87 -11.84 -2.53
C GLU A 152 -0.72 -11.45 -1.62
N ILE A 153 0.07 -12.45 -1.24
CA ILE A 153 1.26 -12.22 -0.44
C ILE A 153 2.41 -12.12 -1.40
N THR A 154 3.04 -10.95 -1.45
CA THR A 154 4.19 -10.73 -2.32
C THR A 154 5.44 -10.73 -1.46
N ILE A 155 6.34 -11.72 -1.62
CA ILE A 155 7.63 -11.75 -0.91
C ILE A 155 8.75 -11.56 -1.95
N GLY A 156 9.32 -10.36 -2.00
CA GLY A 156 10.20 -10.00 -3.12
C GLY A 156 9.40 -9.94 -4.42
N ASP A 157 9.79 -10.70 -5.43
CA ASP A 157 9.06 -10.82 -6.71
C ASP A 157 8.11 -12.03 -6.75
N GLU A 158 8.03 -12.82 -5.68
CA GLU A 158 7.19 -14.01 -5.62
C GLU A 158 5.78 -13.67 -5.12
N ILE A 159 4.77 -14.01 -5.91
CA ILE A 159 3.36 -13.90 -5.52
C ILE A 159 2.90 -15.27 -5.03
N ILE A 160 2.55 -15.34 -3.74
CA ILE A 160 1.97 -16.51 -3.11
C ILE A 160 0.45 -16.28 -3.05
N PRO A 161 -0.35 -16.97 -3.89
CA PRO A 161 -1.79 -16.79 -3.88
C PRO A 161 -2.36 -17.40 -2.59
N ALA A 162 -3.06 -16.59 -1.79
CA ALA A 162 -3.80 -17.09 -0.65
C ALA A 162 -5.14 -17.74 -1.11
N GLY A 163 -5.09 -18.67 -2.06
CA GLY A 163 -6.20 -19.54 -2.52
C GLY A 163 -7.59 -18.92 -2.52
N LYS A 164 -8.67 -19.42 -1.88
CA LYS A 164 -9.96 -18.70 -1.84
C LYS A 164 -10.33 -18.34 -0.40
N MET A 165 -10.69 -17.07 -0.20
CA MET A 165 -11.38 -16.60 1.00
C MET A 165 -12.81 -17.13 0.90
N ILE A 166 -13.18 -18.08 1.75
CA ILE A 166 -14.58 -18.46 1.95
C ILE A 166 -14.86 -18.12 3.40
N TYR A 167 -16.07 -17.64 3.69
CA TYR A 167 -16.61 -17.59 5.05
C TYR A 167 -16.23 -18.87 5.82
N ASN A 168 -15.45 -18.69 6.89
CA ASN A 168 -15.14 -19.67 7.92
C ASN A 168 -14.84 -21.11 7.41
N PRO A 169 -13.58 -21.59 7.43
CA PRO A 169 -12.51 -21.10 8.29
C PRO A 169 -11.69 -19.95 7.71
N ALA A 170 -11.27 -19.06 8.61
CA ALA A 170 -10.21 -18.08 8.35
C ALA A 170 -9.04 -18.79 7.67
N ARG A 171 -8.51 -18.20 6.62
CA ARG A 171 -7.45 -18.82 5.84
C ARG A 171 -6.14 -18.53 6.52
N SER A 172 -5.50 -19.57 7.03
CA SER A 172 -4.16 -19.45 7.58
C SER A 172 -3.10 -19.67 6.51
N PHE A 173 -2.02 -18.91 6.59
CA PHE A 173 -0.81 -19.17 5.84
C PHE A 173 0.40 -18.82 6.69
N ASP A 174 1.44 -19.65 6.56
CA ASP A 174 2.68 -19.49 7.29
C ASP A 174 3.81 -19.18 6.32
N PHE A 175 4.68 -18.26 6.68
CA PHE A 175 5.92 -18.01 5.95
C PHE A 175 7.04 -17.58 6.89
N LYS A 176 8.27 -17.70 6.40
CA LYS A 176 9.45 -17.23 7.11
C LYS A 176 9.90 -15.90 6.54
N LEU A 177 10.12 -14.92 7.41
CA LEU A 177 10.75 -13.67 7.02
C LEU A 177 11.84 -13.32 8.03
N SER A 178 13.07 -13.17 7.53
CA SER A 178 14.26 -13.09 8.38
C SER A 178 14.33 -14.32 9.32
N LYS A 179 14.50 -14.12 10.62
CA LYS A 179 14.51 -15.18 11.62
C LYS A 179 13.14 -15.59 12.15
N TYR A 180 12.05 -14.94 11.73
CA TYR A 180 10.72 -15.15 12.31
C TYR A 180 9.87 -16.10 11.48
N ASP A 181 9.11 -16.93 12.19
CA ASP A 181 8.02 -17.71 11.64
C ASP A 181 6.74 -16.89 11.82
N PHE A 182 6.17 -16.43 10.70
CA PHE A 182 4.91 -15.69 10.69
C PHE A 182 3.75 -16.62 10.34
N SER A 183 2.64 -16.42 11.01
CA SER A 183 1.34 -17.03 10.75
C SER A 183 0.31 -15.92 10.60
N PHE A 184 -0.38 -15.93 9.46
CA PHE A 184 -1.42 -14.96 9.13
C PHE A 184 -2.73 -15.69 9.02
N GLU A 185 -3.78 -15.13 9.60
CA GLU A 185 -5.15 -15.58 9.43
C GLU A 185 -5.97 -14.39 8.93
N VAL A 186 -6.64 -14.56 7.80
CA VAL A 186 -7.52 -13.54 7.23
C VAL A 186 -8.87 -14.19 6.97
N GLY A 187 -9.95 -13.50 7.33
CA GLY A 187 -11.31 -13.99 7.14
C GLY A 187 -12.37 -12.98 7.51
N CYS A 188 -13.63 -13.35 7.30
CA CYS A 188 -14.78 -12.59 7.77
C CYS A 188 -15.49 -13.41 8.85
N GLU A 189 -15.48 -12.93 10.10
CA GLU A 189 -16.26 -13.55 11.18
C GLU A 189 -17.75 -13.17 11.08
N LYS A 190 -18.04 -12.00 10.50
CA LYS A 190 -19.39 -11.47 10.27
C LYS A 190 -19.53 -10.97 8.81
N PRO A 191 -20.77 -10.91 8.27
CA PRO A 191 -21.05 -10.51 6.89
C PRO A 191 -20.39 -9.21 6.38
N ASP A 192 -20.10 -8.25 7.26
CA ASP A 192 -19.59 -6.93 6.88
C ASP A 192 -18.30 -6.56 7.64
N GLN A 193 -17.56 -7.57 8.09
CA GLN A 193 -16.39 -7.37 8.96
C GLN A 193 -15.22 -8.23 8.50
N LEU A 194 -14.12 -7.57 8.18
CA LEU A 194 -12.84 -8.18 7.93
C LEU A 194 -12.09 -8.38 9.25
N SER A 195 -11.65 -9.60 9.51
CA SER A 195 -10.78 -9.98 10.62
C SER A 195 -9.41 -10.43 10.10
N VAL A 196 -8.35 -9.90 10.72
CA VAL A 196 -6.95 -10.20 10.40
C VAL A 196 -6.22 -10.53 11.69
N SER A 197 -5.54 -11.67 11.74
CA SER A 197 -4.62 -12.04 12.81
C SER A 197 -3.25 -12.24 12.23
N VAL A 198 -2.23 -11.60 12.82
CA VAL A 198 -0.84 -11.81 12.48
C VAL A 198 -0.10 -12.18 13.74
N THR A 199 0.46 -13.38 13.76
CA THR A 199 1.37 -13.82 14.79
C THR A 199 2.73 -14.02 14.16
N GLY A 200 3.79 -13.58 14.81
CA GLY A 200 5.10 -14.08 14.44
C GLY A 200 6.02 -14.25 15.62
N LYS A 201 6.83 -15.30 15.49
CA LYS A 201 7.58 -15.89 16.58
C LYS A 201 9.01 -16.08 16.15
N ASP A 202 9.92 -15.68 17.03
CA ASP A 202 11.30 -16.16 16.95
C ASP A 202 11.32 -17.64 17.33
N PRO A 203 11.93 -18.54 16.54
CA PRO A 203 12.14 -19.94 16.89
C PRO A 203 12.77 -20.17 18.26
N ALA A 204 13.54 -19.20 18.78
CA ALA A 204 14.11 -19.24 20.13
C ALA A 204 13.06 -19.01 21.25
N GLY A 205 11.84 -18.59 20.90
CA GLY A 205 10.77 -18.27 21.85
C GLY A 205 11.01 -17.00 22.67
N LEU A 206 11.97 -16.17 22.26
CA LEU A 206 12.33 -14.92 22.94
C LEU A 206 11.38 -13.78 22.55
N THR A 207 10.94 -13.77 21.30
CA THR A 207 10.13 -12.70 20.73
C THR A 207 8.88 -13.28 20.10
N GLU A 208 7.73 -12.76 20.49
CA GLU A 208 6.42 -13.05 19.92
C GLU A 208 5.66 -11.74 19.78
N TYR A 209 5.14 -11.48 18.58
CA TYR A 209 4.17 -10.42 18.33
C TYR A 209 2.89 -11.06 17.82
N LYS A 210 1.77 -10.57 18.34
CA LYS A 210 0.44 -10.98 17.93
C LYS A 210 -0.41 -9.74 17.74
N VAL A 211 -1.09 -9.68 16.62
CA VAL A 211 -1.92 -8.56 16.25
C VAL A 211 -3.22 -9.10 15.71
N THR A 212 -4.33 -8.64 16.25
CA THR A 212 -5.65 -8.98 15.72
C THR A 212 -6.38 -7.68 15.42
N GLY A 213 -6.73 -7.47 14.16
CA GLY A 213 -7.52 -6.35 13.69
C GLY A 213 -8.88 -6.82 13.19
N GLU A 214 -9.92 -6.09 13.54
CA GLU A 214 -11.24 -6.21 12.94
C GLU A 214 -11.63 -4.86 12.36
N VAL A 215 -12.14 -4.82 11.13
CA VAL A 215 -12.63 -3.59 10.50
C VAL A 215 -13.95 -3.87 9.80
N SER A 216 -14.95 -3.04 10.09
CA SER A 216 -16.22 -3.06 9.37
C SER A 216 -16.08 -2.45 7.98
N GLU A 217 -17.01 -2.75 7.08
CA GLU A 217 -17.12 -2.01 5.82
C GLU A 217 -17.14 -0.50 6.06
N PHE A 218 -16.46 0.22 5.19
CA PHE A 218 -16.34 1.68 5.25
C PHE A 218 -16.52 2.25 3.84
N THR A 219 -16.73 3.56 3.71
CA THR A 219 -16.92 4.18 2.40
C THR A 219 -15.70 5.01 2.03
N GLY A 220 -15.01 4.60 0.96
CA GLY A 220 -13.93 5.38 0.38
C GLY A 220 -14.42 6.22 -0.78
N LYS A 221 -13.98 7.48 -0.83
CA LYS A 221 -14.28 8.43 -1.91
C LYS A 221 -13.00 9.05 -2.40
N GLY A 222 -12.80 9.08 -3.71
CA GLY A 222 -11.72 9.84 -4.32
C GLY A 222 -12.22 10.66 -5.49
N SER A 223 -11.56 11.79 -5.72
CA SER A 223 -11.86 12.64 -6.87
C SER A 223 -10.64 13.43 -7.31
N PHE A 224 -10.61 13.77 -8.59
CA PHE A 224 -9.73 14.79 -9.11
C PHE A 224 -10.42 15.64 -10.17
N GLN A 225 -9.93 16.87 -10.32
CA GLN A 225 -10.38 17.81 -11.33
C GLN A 225 -9.17 18.32 -12.13
N ILE A 226 -9.26 18.23 -13.45
CA ILE A 226 -8.30 18.79 -14.39
C ILE A 226 -9.01 19.90 -15.18
N LEU A 227 -8.35 21.03 -15.34
CA LEU A 227 -8.79 22.15 -16.18
C LEU A 227 -7.60 22.62 -16.99
N ASP A 228 -7.78 22.75 -18.30
CA ASP A 228 -6.74 23.15 -19.25
C ASP A 228 -5.42 22.36 -19.08
N GLN A 229 -5.54 21.04 -18.90
CA GLN A 229 -4.42 20.10 -18.66
C GLN A 229 -3.65 20.35 -17.35
N GLU A 230 -4.21 21.08 -16.39
CA GLU A 230 -3.63 21.29 -15.07
C GLU A 230 -4.53 20.71 -13.98
N LEU A 231 -3.92 20.00 -13.01
CA LEU A 231 -4.63 19.54 -11.81
C LEU A 231 -5.13 20.75 -11.01
N GLN A 232 -6.42 20.78 -10.71
CA GLN A 232 -7.04 21.82 -9.90
C GLN A 232 -7.24 21.37 -8.46
N SER A 233 -7.64 20.12 -8.29
CA SER A 233 -7.82 19.53 -6.96
C SER A 233 -7.74 18.02 -7.02
N PHE A 234 -7.27 17.45 -5.93
CA PHE A 234 -7.32 16.02 -5.64
C PHE A 234 -7.89 15.81 -4.24
N GLU A 235 -8.79 14.86 -4.06
CA GLU A 235 -9.34 14.50 -2.76
C GLU A 235 -9.39 12.99 -2.59
N TYR A 236 -9.04 12.52 -1.40
CA TYR A 236 -9.25 11.14 -0.99
C TYR A 236 -9.67 11.09 0.47
N VAL A 237 -10.79 10.42 0.73
CA VAL A 237 -11.41 10.30 2.06
C VAL A 237 -11.91 8.89 2.25
N ILE A 238 -11.71 8.35 3.45
CA ILE A 238 -12.40 7.15 3.94
C ILE A 238 -13.28 7.56 5.13
N ASN A 239 -14.55 7.20 5.08
CA ASN A 239 -15.55 7.55 6.08
C ASN A 239 -16.02 6.30 6.79
N ASP A 240 -16.47 6.48 8.04
CA ASP A 240 -17.08 5.43 8.85
C ASP A 240 -16.12 4.25 9.09
N VAL A 241 -14.82 4.52 9.24
CA VAL A 241 -13.84 3.49 9.56
C VAL A 241 -14.03 3.08 11.01
N ASN A 242 -14.77 2.00 11.23
CA ASN A 242 -14.99 1.37 12.53
C ASN A 242 -14.14 0.12 12.67
N ALA A 243 -13.21 0.12 13.62
CA ALA A 243 -12.30 -0.99 13.80
C ALA A 243 -11.83 -1.16 15.24
N THR A 244 -11.45 -2.41 15.53
CA THR A 244 -10.82 -2.84 16.78
C THR A 244 -9.46 -3.41 16.45
N LEU A 245 -8.42 -2.97 17.16
CA LEU A 245 -7.07 -3.47 17.03
C LEU A 245 -6.54 -3.90 18.39
N ARG A 246 -6.24 -5.19 18.54
CA ARG A 246 -5.55 -5.74 19.70
C ARG A 246 -4.13 -6.10 19.32
N LYS A 247 -3.20 -5.70 20.16
CA LYS A 247 -1.77 -5.90 19.97
C LYS A 247 -1.23 -6.53 21.23
N GLU A 248 -0.46 -7.59 21.08
CA GLU A 248 0.28 -8.24 22.14
C GLU A 248 1.72 -8.42 21.67
N MET A 249 2.66 -8.04 22.51
CA MET A 249 4.07 -8.18 22.22
C MET A 249 4.77 -8.73 23.45
N THR A 250 5.59 -9.75 23.25
CA THR A 250 6.57 -10.22 24.23
C THR A 250 7.94 -10.21 23.58
N VAL A 251 8.89 -9.52 24.18
CA VAL A 251 10.25 -9.38 23.68
C VAL A 251 11.23 -9.73 24.79
N GLY A 252 12.18 -10.62 24.48
CA GLY A 252 13.33 -10.96 25.31
C GLY A 252 14.59 -10.20 24.88
N SER A 253 15.73 -10.55 25.48
CA SER A 253 17.01 -9.91 25.15
C SER A 253 17.39 -10.10 23.68
N ASP A 254 17.32 -9.01 22.90
CA ASP A 254 17.51 -9.03 21.46
C ASP A 254 17.76 -7.61 20.91
N ILE A 255 18.34 -7.55 19.71
CA ILE A 255 18.38 -6.34 18.88
C ILE A 255 17.67 -6.68 17.59
N LEU A 256 16.57 -5.98 17.31
CA LEU A 256 15.76 -6.24 16.14
C LEU A 256 15.43 -4.95 15.39
N SER A 257 15.51 -5.06 14.08
CA SER A 257 14.73 -4.26 13.14
C SER A 257 14.05 -5.24 12.19
N THR A 258 12.73 -5.27 12.14
CA THR A 258 12.04 -6.08 11.13
C THR A 258 11.97 -5.30 9.82
N PRO A 259 12.18 -5.95 8.66
CA PRO A 259 11.75 -5.37 7.39
C PRO A 259 10.23 -5.17 7.40
N GLU A 260 9.73 -4.23 6.61
CA GLU A 260 8.29 -4.06 6.39
C GLU A 260 7.69 -5.37 5.87
N LEU A 261 6.54 -5.77 6.42
CA LEU A 261 5.82 -6.94 5.90
C LEU A 261 5.17 -6.60 4.56
N PRO A 262 5.55 -7.26 3.45
CA PRO A 262 5.02 -6.95 2.13
C PRO A 262 3.68 -7.68 1.85
N VAL A 263 2.73 -7.61 2.78
CA VAL A 263 1.48 -8.37 2.67
C VAL A 263 0.36 -7.47 2.16
N THR A 264 -0.22 -7.80 1.00
CA THR A 264 -1.47 -7.19 0.52
C THR A 264 -2.64 -8.11 0.84
N LEU A 265 -3.48 -7.68 1.80
CA LEU A 265 -4.59 -8.50 2.27
C LEU A 265 -5.67 -8.68 1.20
N PHE A 266 -5.93 -7.63 0.42
CA PHE A 266 -6.91 -7.64 -0.67
C PHE A 266 -6.48 -6.69 -1.77
N GLN A 267 -6.82 -7.05 -3.00
CA GLN A 267 -6.77 -6.12 -4.11
C GLN A 267 -8.04 -6.23 -4.95
N PHE A 268 -8.62 -5.09 -5.32
CA PHE A 268 -9.81 -5.03 -6.15
C PHE A 268 -9.54 -4.22 -7.40
N PRO A 269 -9.44 -4.84 -8.57
CA PRO A 269 -9.51 -4.10 -9.82
C PRO A 269 -10.92 -3.54 -10.04
N PHE A 270 -10.98 -2.30 -10.52
CA PHE A 270 -12.22 -1.64 -10.92
C PHE A 270 -11.97 -0.61 -12.03
N LEU A 271 -13.05 -0.17 -12.68
CA LEU A 271 -13.00 0.83 -13.74
C LEU A 271 -13.61 2.15 -13.28
N VAL A 272 -12.98 3.26 -13.66
CA VAL A 272 -13.56 4.60 -13.59
C VAL A 272 -13.50 5.21 -15.00
N GLY A 273 -14.62 5.12 -15.72
CA GLY A 273 -14.62 5.31 -17.17
C GLY A 273 -13.72 4.26 -17.84
N PRO A 274 -12.83 4.64 -18.77
CA PRO A 274 -11.87 3.71 -19.36
C PRO A 274 -10.64 3.47 -18.49
N LEU A 275 -10.46 4.21 -17.38
CA LEU A 275 -9.27 4.14 -16.57
C LEU A 275 -9.34 2.93 -15.61
N PRO A 276 -8.36 2.01 -15.69
CA PRO A 276 -8.29 0.85 -14.80
C PRO A 276 -7.59 1.23 -13.51
N MET A 277 -8.29 0.99 -12.40
CA MET A 277 -7.83 1.27 -11.06
C MET A 277 -7.73 -0.03 -10.26
N LYS A 278 -6.90 0.00 -9.23
CA LYS A 278 -6.74 -1.10 -8.28
C LYS A 278 -6.75 -0.53 -6.87
N LEU A 279 -7.70 -0.97 -6.05
CA LEU A 279 -7.74 -0.72 -4.62
C LEU A 279 -6.93 -1.81 -3.91
N LYS A 280 -6.04 -1.46 -2.99
CA LYS A 280 -5.22 -2.39 -2.21
C LYS A 280 -5.44 -2.17 -0.72
N PHE A 281 -5.38 -3.27 0.03
CA PHE A 281 -5.43 -3.29 1.49
C PHE A 281 -4.13 -3.88 2.05
N PRO A 282 -3.01 -3.18 1.96
CA PRO A 282 -1.76 -3.68 2.52
C PRO A 282 -1.80 -3.67 4.06
N LEU A 283 -1.05 -4.59 4.64
CA LEU A 283 -0.74 -4.59 6.06
C LEU A 283 0.70 -4.13 6.23
N VAL A 284 0.91 -3.00 6.91
CA VAL A 284 2.25 -2.50 7.20
C VAL A 284 2.57 -2.83 8.64
N PHE A 285 3.68 -3.52 8.86
CA PHE A 285 4.20 -3.86 10.17
C PHE A 285 5.66 -3.44 10.24
N ALA A 286 6.05 -2.86 11.38
CA ALA A 286 7.45 -2.63 11.71
C ALA A 286 7.66 -2.86 13.21
N ALA A 287 8.83 -3.38 13.59
CA ALA A 287 9.25 -3.47 14.97
C ALA A 287 10.72 -3.11 15.08
N ALA A 288 11.05 -2.38 16.15
CA ALA A 288 12.40 -1.97 16.50
C ALA A 288 12.62 -2.19 18.00
N MET A 289 13.67 -2.91 18.37
CA MET A 289 13.95 -3.16 19.79
C MET A 289 15.44 -3.21 20.08
N GLN A 290 15.77 -2.86 21.31
CA GLN A 290 17.08 -3.00 21.90
C GLN A 290 16.90 -3.33 23.37
N LEU A 291 16.95 -4.62 23.71
CA LEU A 291 16.84 -5.09 25.09
C LEU A 291 18.13 -5.79 25.55
N PRO A 292 18.68 -5.45 26.73
CA PRO A 292 19.88 -6.08 27.27
C PRO A 292 19.63 -7.53 27.74
N LEU A 293 20.71 -8.30 27.92
CA LEU A 293 20.68 -9.72 28.30
C LEU A 293 19.95 -10.01 29.62
N GLY A 294 18.76 -10.62 29.54
CA GLY A 294 17.88 -10.88 30.68
C GLY A 294 16.70 -9.91 30.80
N GLY A 295 16.65 -8.88 29.95
CA GLY A 295 15.52 -7.97 29.85
C GLY A 295 14.33 -8.65 29.19
N LYS A 296 13.13 -8.30 29.66
CA LYS A 296 11.88 -8.77 29.04
C LYS A 296 10.83 -7.68 29.08
N VAL A 297 10.15 -7.46 27.96
CA VAL A 297 9.01 -6.55 27.86
C VAL A 297 7.81 -7.34 27.34
N THR A 298 6.71 -7.33 28.09
CA THR A 298 5.41 -7.83 27.64
C THR A 298 4.41 -6.68 27.71
N ILE A 299 3.79 -6.34 26.58
CA ILE A 299 2.79 -5.28 26.51
C ILE A 299 1.63 -5.75 25.65
N GLY A 300 0.41 -5.57 26.13
CA GLY A 300 -0.83 -5.80 25.41
C GLY A 300 -1.70 -4.55 25.43
N THR A 301 -2.29 -4.18 24.31
CA THR A 301 -3.22 -3.05 24.21
C THR A 301 -4.34 -3.35 23.22
N THR A 302 -5.53 -2.87 23.55
CA THR A 302 -6.70 -2.86 22.66
C THR A 302 -7.03 -1.42 22.30
N THR A 303 -7.38 -1.18 21.05
CA THR A 303 -7.79 0.13 20.53
C THR A 303 -9.03 -0.02 19.69
N ASP A 304 -10.12 0.62 20.11
CA ASP A 304 -11.37 0.70 19.37
C ASP A 304 -11.53 2.11 18.82
N TYR A 305 -11.93 2.24 17.56
CA TYR A 305 -12.03 3.56 16.93
C TYR A 305 -13.08 3.60 15.83
N GLU A 306 -13.66 4.79 15.70
CA GLU A 306 -14.57 5.18 14.63
C GLU A 306 -14.13 6.57 14.14
N VAL A 307 -13.66 6.63 12.89
CA VAL A 307 -13.08 7.86 12.33
C VAL A 307 -13.48 8.08 10.88
N ASP A 308 -13.57 9.35 10.49
CA ASP A 308 -13.43 9.75 9.09
C ASP A 308 -12.05 10.37 8.92
N ILE A 309 -11.35 10.00 7.86
CA ILE A 309 -9.98 10.44 7.62
C ILE A 309 -9.74 10.63 6.12
N GLY A 310 -9.00 11.67 5.78
CA GLY A 310 -8.64 11.95 4.40
C GLY A 310 -7.85 13.22 4.24
N TYR A 311 -7.71 13.64 3.00
CA TYR A 311 -7.06 14.89 2.65
C TYR A 311 -7.58 15.41 1.32
N ARG A 312 -7.55 16.73 1.19
CA ARG A 312 -7.73 17.44 -0.08
C ARG A 312 -6.46 18.20 -0.40
N PHE A 313 -5.92 17.96 -1.58
CA PHE A 313 -4.83 18.69 -2.18
C PHE A 313 -5.35 19.69 -3.22
N THR A 314 -4.79 20.90 -3.19
CA THR A 314 -5.00 21.93 -4.21
C THR A 314 -3.61 22.46 -4.58
N PRO A 315 -3.17 22.32 -5.84
CA PRO A 315 -1.89 22.87 -6.28
C PRO A 315 -1.73 24.36 -5.98
N PRO A 316 -0.49 24.84 -5.80
CA PRO A 316 0.75 24.06 -5.90
C PRO A 316 1.09 23.21 -4.65
N ASP A 317 0.62 23.59 -3.46
CA ASP A 317 1.12 23.01 -2.20
C ASP A 317 0.10 23.03 -1.04
N LYS A 318 -1.19 23.28 -1.31
CA LYS A 318 -2.19 23.42 -0.25
C LYS A 318 -2.82 22.08 0.12
N PHE A 319 -2.70 21.69 1.39
CA PHE A 319 -3.38 20.55 1.99
C PHE A 319 -4.47 20.98 2.96
N ASN A 320 -5.64 20.38 2.83
CA ASN A 320 -6.69 20.42 3.83
C ASN A 320 -6.85 19.02 4.38
N LEU A 321 -6.48 18.81 5.64
CA LEU A 321 -6.55 17.52 6.29
C LEU A 321 -7.99 17.29 6.77
N ILE A 322 -8.48 16.07 6.58
CA ILE A 322 -9.80 15.67 7.04
C ILE A 322 -9.56 14.64 8.14
N PHE A 323 -9.98 14.98 9.35
CA PHE A 323 -10.01 14.06 10.47
C PHE A 323 -11.21 14.39 11.35
N ASN A 324 -12.13 13.43 11.43
CA ASN A 324 -13.29 13.50 12.29
C ASN A 324 -13.24 12.32 13.27
N LYS A 325 -12.88 12.62 14.52
CA LYS A 325 -12.89 11.65 15.61
C LYS A 325 -14.32 11.46 16.10
N LYS A 326 -14.99 10.39 15.68
CA LYS A 326 -16.31 10.00 16.22
C LYS A 326 -16.14 9.27 17.55
N PHE A 327 -15.26 8.27 17.58
CA PHE A 327 -14.93 7.49 18.77
C PHE A 327 -13.47 7.02 18.73
N VAL A 328 -12.76 7.08 19.86
CA VAL A 328 -11.50 6.35 20.07
C VAL A 328 -11.42 5.98 21.54
N SER A 329 -11.32 4.69 21.83
CA SER A 329 -10.97 4.14 23.13
C SER A 329 -9.67 3.37 23.03
N GLN A 330 -8.85 3.44 24.07
CA GLN A 330 -7.61 2.69 24.15
C GLN A 330 -7.46 2.12 25.56
N GLU A 331 -7.22 0.82 25.65
CA GLU A 331 -7.07 0.10 26.92
C GLU A 331 -5.73 -0.65 26.94
N ALA A 332 -5.13 -0.72 28.13
CA ALA A 332 -3.93 -1.52 28.36
C ALA A 332 -4.37 -2.88 28.92
N ASP A 333 -4.08 -3.94 28.17
CA ASP A 333 -4.48 -5.30 28.53
C ASP A 333 -3.45 -5.97 29.43
N SER A 334 -2.17 -5.69 29.18
CA SER A 334 -1.07 -6.15 30.03
C SER A 334 0.13 -5.23 29.89
N ILE A 335 0.87 -5.06 30.99
CA ILE A 335 2.19 -4.46 30.96
C ILE A 335 3.08 -5.15 31.98
N ARG A 336 4.26 -5.56 31.52
CA ARG A 336 5.31 -6.08 32.37
C ARG A 336 6.66 -5.75 31.74
N ILE A 337 7.42 -4.93 32.43
CA ILE A 337 8.79 -4.62 32.09
C ILE A 337 9.67 -5.30 33.15
N VAL A 338 10.63 -6.09 32.70
CA VAL A 338 11.62 -6.73 33.56
C VAL A 338 12.95 -6.05 33.23
N PRO A 339 13.33 -5.03 34.01
CA PRO A 339 14.54 -4.27 33.73
C PRO A 339 15.78 -5.00 34.23
N ASN A 340 16.87 -4.79 33.52
CA ASN A 340 18.21 -5.22 33.89
C ASN A 340 19.30 -4.27 33.33
N ALA A 341 18.97 -3.44 32.35
CA ALA A 341 19.70 -2.27 31.88
C ALA A 341 18.80 -1.47 30.90
N ALA A 342 19.23 -0.25 30.53
CA ALA A 342 18.50 0.62 29.60
C ALA A 342 18.16 -0.09 28.28
N GLY A 343 16.92 0.10 27.80
CA GLY A 343 16.44 -0.54 26.60
C GLY A 343 15.04 -0.08 26.19
N PHE A 344 14.63 -0.45 24.99
CA PHE A 344 13.29 -0.20 24.48
C PHE A 344 12.82 -1.32 23.56
N ALA A 345 11.50 -1.43 23.43
CA ALA A 345 10.85 -2.22 22.41
C ALA A 345 9.72 -1.37 21.83
N GLU A 346 9.77 -1.14 20.53
CA GLU A 346 8.80 -0.39 19.75
C GLU A 346 8.23 -1.27 18.65
N TYR A 347 6.95 -1.11 18.41
CA TYR A 347 6.20 -1.83 17.41
C TYR A 347 5.23 -0.85 16.73
N ALA A 348 5.07 -0.99 15.43
CA ALA A 348 4.17 -0.22 14.59
C ALA A 348 3.33 -1.16 13.72
N ILE A 349 2.04 -0.88 13.61
CA ILE A 349 1.19 -1.46 12.57
C ILE A 349 0.30 -0.40 11.95
N ALA A 350 0.09 -0.49 10.64
CA ALA A 350 -0.93 0.29 9.96
C ALA A 350 -2.07 -0.62 9.50
N PHE A 351 -3.26 -0.44 10.09
CA PHE A 351 -4.47 -1.19 9.76
C PHE A 351 -5.76 -0.40 10.09
N PRO A 352 -6.70 -0.28 9.13
CA PRO A 352 -6.49 -0.55 7.72
C PRO A 352 -5.51 0.47 7.10
N ARG A 353 -4.72 0.01 6.13
CA ARG A 353 -4.16 0.88 5.10
C ARG A 353 -4.93 0.61 3.83
N VAL A 354 -5.41 1.68 3.23
CA VAL A 354 -6.19 1.64 2.00
C VAL A 354 -5.40 2.42 0.97
N GLU A 355 -5.04 1.76 -0.12
CA GLU A 355 -4.36 2.38 -1.23
C GLU A 355 -5.17 2.23 -2.49
N TRP A 356 -5.00 3.15 -3.42
CA TRP A 356 -5.37 2.88 -4.79
C TRP A 356 -4.28 3.35 -5.75
N SER A 357 -4.21 2.68 -6.88
CA SER A 357 -3.27 2.96 -7.97
C SER A 357 -3.97 2.73 -9.31
N PHE A 358 -3.44 3.30 -10.39
CA PHE A 358 -3.82 2.89 -11.74
C PHE A 358 -3.12 1.58 -12.10
N LEU A 359 -3.79 0.70 -12.84
CA LEU A 359 -3.15 -0.51 -13.35
C LEU A 359 -2.06 -0.17 -14.36
N GLY A 360 -0.93 -0.86 -14.24
CA GLY A 360 0.32 -0.52 -14.94
C GLY A 360 1.19 0.53 -14.24
N TYR A 361 0.71 1.15 -13.14
CA TYR A 361 1.44 2.17 -12.38
C TYR A 361 1.58 1.78 -10.89
N ASP A 362 2.13 0.60 -10.60
CA ASP A 362 2.22 0.09 -9.22
C ASP A 362 3.07 0.96 -8.27
N LYS A 363 3.92 1.84 -8.81
CA LYS A 363 4.72 2.79 -8.01
C LYS A 363 3.94 4.01 -7.54
N ILE A 364 2.71 4.20 -8.01
CA ILE A 364 1.90 5.39 -7.78
C ILE A 364 0.67 4.98 -6.97
N ALA A 365 0.79 5.10 -5.64
CA ALA A 365 -0.27 4.72 -4.71
C ALA A 365 -0.73 5.91 -3.88
N TYR A 366 -2.00 6.27 -4.00
CA TYR A 366 -2.63 7.21 -3.09
C TYR A 366 -3.18 6.40 -1.94
N TYR A 367 -2.77 6.73 -0.73
CA TYR A 367 -3.11 5.93 0.43
C TYR A 367 -3.57 6.77 1.60
N ILE A 368 -4.38 6.13 2.45
CA ILE A 368 -4.65 6.54 3.81
C ILE A 368 -4.38 5.33 4.68
N GLN A 369 -3.66 5.52 5.78
CA GLN A 369 -3.37 4.48 6.75
C GLN A 369 -3.61 4.98 8.17
N LEU A 370 -4.15 4.08 8.98
CA LEU A 370 -4.30 4.26 10.42
C LEU A 370 -3.20 3.47 11.11
N ALA A 371 -2.23 4.20 11.65
CA ALA A 371 -1.03 3.64 12.24
C ALA A 371 -1.08 3.66 13.78
N TYR A 372 -0.61 2.57 14.37
CA TYR A 372 -0.57 2.34 15.80
C TYR A 372 0.86 2.02 16.20
N LEU A 373 1.43 2.87 17.04
CA LEU A 373 2.72 2.63 17.67
C LEU A 373 2.49 2.18 19.11
N LEU A 374 3.27 1.20 19.55
CA LEU A 374 3.36 0.79 20.93
C LEU A 374 4.83 0.74 21.31
N ARG A 375 5.21 1.47 22.36
CA ARG A 375 6.58 1.54 22.83
C ARG A 375 6.62 1.26 24.33
N GLY A 376 7.45 0.30 24.71
CA GLY A 376 7.93 0.13 26.07
C GLY A 376 9.37 0.61 26.16
N SER A 377 9.73 1.35 27.20
CA SER A 377 11.12 1.69 27.48
C SER A 377 11.46 1.64 28.95
N TYR A 378 12.72 1.32 29.21
CA TYR A 378 13.36 1.45 30.51
C TYR A 378 14.62 2.30 30.34
N SER A 379 14.76 3.35 31.14
CA SER A 379 15.96 4.20 31.18
C SER A 379 16.49 4.33 32.61
N GLN A 380 17.79 4.53 32.74
CA GLN A 380 18.43 4.99 33.98
C GLN A 380 18.70 6.48 33.82
N ASN A 381 17.96 7.30 34.56
CA ASN A 381 17.88 8.74 34.34
C ASN A 381 19.05 9.50 34.98
N ASP A 382 19.79 8.88 35.90
CA ASP A 382 20.93 9.50 36.54
C ASP A 382 21.98 8.51 37.08
N LEU A 383 23.09 9.06 37.57
CA LEU A 383 24.15 8.33 38.27
C LEU A 383 23.71 7.82 39.65
N ALA A 384 22.56 8.27 40.17
CA ALA A 384 21.99 7.79 41.43
C ALA A 384 21.21 6.47 41.24
N GLY A 385 21.02 6.03 40.00
CA GLY A 385 20.33 4.80 39.67
C GLY A 385 18.81 4.96 39.64
N ASN A 386 18.29 6.19 39.47
CA ASN A 386 16.87 6.41 39.25
C ASN A 386 16.47 5.77 37.92
N THR A 387 15.40 4.98 37.96
CA THR A 387 14.93 4.18 36.83
C THR A 387 13.58 4.67 36.37
N CYS A 388 13.41 4.89 35.08
CA CYS A 388 12.12 5.23 34.49
C CYS A 388 11.66 4.10 33.59
N GLU A 389 10.47 3.58 33.89
CA GLU A 389 9.74 2.64 33.06
C GLU A 389 8.56 3.36 32.42
N GLN A 390 8.41 3.24 31.10
CA GLN A 390 7.36 3.94 30.37
C GLN A 390 6.72 3.04 29.32
N GLY A 391 5.39 3.07 29.28
CA GLY A 391 4.56 2.52 28.22
C GLY A 391 3.86 3.66 27.48
N VAL A 392 4.18 3.81 26.20
CA VAL A 392 3.60 4.83 25.32
C VAL A 392 2.86 4.16 24.18
N ARG A 393 1.66 4.64 23.88
CA ARG A 393 0.92 4.29 22.68
C ARG A 393 0.66 5.53 21.83
N THR A 394 0.79 5.37 20.53
CA THR A 394 0.49 6.40 19.56
C THR A 394 -0.55 5.88 18.59
N PHE A 395 -1.60 6.64 18.37
CA PHE A 395 -2.54 6.44 17.27
C PHE A 395 -2.41 7.59 16.27
N ALA A 396 -2.13 7.28 15.02
CA ALA A 396 -1.83 8.26 13.99
C ALA A 396 -2.60 7.97 12.71
N GLY A 397 -3.00 9.04 12.03
CA GLY A 397 -3.48 8.98 10.66
C GLY A 397 -2.40 9.49 9.72
N VAL A 398 -2.08 8.75 8.67
CA VAL A 398 -1.12 9.17 7.65
C VAL A 398 -1.76 8.98 6.28
N GLY A 399 -1.68 10.00 5.44
CA GLY A 399 -2.02 9.92 4.03
C GLY A 399 -0.77 10.04 3.18
N GLY A 400 -0.78 9.49 1.98
CA GLY A 400 0.22 9.81 0.99
C GLY A 400 -0.34 9.79 -0.41
N PHE A 401 0.31 10.54 -1.29
CA PHE A 401 -0.08 10.69 -2.68
C PHE A 401 1.16 10.95 -3.54
N PHE A 402 1.07 10.55 -4.81
CA PHE A 402 2.12 10.73 -5.80
C PHE A 402 1.59 11.63 -6.92
N LEU A 403 2.00 12.90 -6.92
CA LEU A 403 1.54 13.86 -7.93
C LEU A 403 2.25 13.74 -9.28
N ASN A 404 3.15 12.77 -9.42
CA ASN A 404 3.86 12.54 -10.68
C ASN A 404 2.90 12.26 -11.84
N LEU A 405 1.69 11.73 -11.58
CA LEU A 405 0.66 11.56 -12.63
C LEU A 405 0.09 12.88 -13.16
N PHE A 406 0.32 13.98 -12.48
CA PHE A 406 -0.27 15.30 -12.77
C PHE A 406 0.78 16.39 -13.00
N ASP A 407 2.06 16.03 -13.17
CA ASP A 407 3.20 16.95 -13.35
C ASP A 407 3.45 17.94 -12.19
N VAL A 408 2.91 17.70 -10.98
CA VAL A 408 2.97 18.73 -9.93
C VAL A 408 4.27 18.71 -9.12
N ILE A 409 4.96 17.57 -8.94
CA ILE A 409 6.29 17.42 -8.29
C ILE A 409 6.69 15.93 -8.28
N GLU A 410 7.97 15.59 -8.55
CA GLU A 410 8.50 14.20 -8.53
C GLU A 410 8.62 13.54 -7.13
N ARG A 411 8.14 14.17 -6.06
CA ARG A 411 8.29 13.67 -4.68
C ARG A 411 6.97 13.09 -4.17
N GLY A 412 7.03 11.87 -3.65
CA GLY A 412 5.99 11.34 -2.78
C GLY A 412 5.91 12.18 -1.50
N TRP A 413 4.68 12.52 -1.10
CA TRP A 413 4.43 13.23 0.15
C TRP A 413 3.75 12.29 1.12
N ASP A 414 4.33 12.15 2.30
CA ASP A 414 3.66 11.56 3.45
C ASP A 414 3.11 12.72 4.29
N VAL A 415 1.80 12.76 4.50
CA VAL A 415 1.12 13.79 5.26
C VAL A 415 0.57 13.17 6.54
N GLN A 416 1.07 13.65 7.68
CA GLN A 416 0.50 13.31 8.97
C GLN A 416 -0.87 14.01 9.11
N LEU A 417 -1.94 13.22 9.10
CA LEU A 417 -3.32 13.70 9.19
C LEU A 417 -3.71 14.01 10.64
N PHE A 418 -3.31 13.14 11.57
CA PHE A 418 -3.41 13.38 13.01
C PHE A 418 -2.43 12.49 13.78
N VAL A 419 -2.14 12.83 15.04
CA VAL A 419 -1.44 11.99 16.01
C VAL A 419 -2.08 12.18 17.39
N ILE A 420 -2.29 11.08 18.10
CA ILE A 420 -2.75 11.01 19.48
C ILE A 420 -1.75 10.15 20.23
N ASP A 421 -0.94 10.79 21.08
CA ASP A 421 0.01 10.12 21.97
C ASP A 421 -0.62 9.96 23.37
N ASP A 422 -0.34 8.83 24.00
CA ASP A 422 -0.82 8.53 25.34
C ASP A 422 0.21 7.71 26.13
N VAL A 423 0.64 8.25 27.27
CA VAL A 423 1.50 7.56 28.23
C VAL A 423 0.59 6.82 29.19
N PHE A 424 0.41 5.53 28.98
CA PHE A 424 -0.54 4.71 29.74
C PHE A 424 0.11 3.98 30.92
N TYR A 425 1.44 3.99 30.99
CA TYR A 425 2.21 3.46 32.11
C TYR A 425 3.48 4.28 32.32
N GLU A 426 3.73 4.62 33.58
CA GLU A 426 4.90 5.38 33.99
C GLU A 426 5.25 5.02 35.44
N GLU A 427 6.50 4.64 35.68
CA GLU A 427 7.02 4.31 37.01
C GLU A 427 8.45 4.82 37.16
N GLY A 428 8.72 5.60 38.22
CA GLY A 428 10.07 6.10 38.54
C GLY A 428 10.62 7.18 37.59
N CYS A 429 9.76 7.85 36.83
CA CYS A 429 10.17 8.84 35.83
C CYS A 429 10.29 10.29 36.33
N ASP A 430 9.98 10.54 37.62
CA ASP A 430 10.02 11.86 38.27
C ASP A 430 11.43 12.35 38.63
#